data_AF-A0A975X761-F1
#
_entry.id   AF-A0A975X761-F1
#
_cell.length_a   1.000
_cell.length_b   1.000
_cell.length_c   1.000
_cell.angle_alpha   90.00
_cell.angle_beta   90.00
_cell.angle_gamma   90.00
#
_symmetry.space_group_name_H-M   'P 1'
#
loop_
_entity.id
_entity.type
_entity.pdbx_description
1 polymer ?
#
loop_
_entity_poly.entity_id
_entity_poly.type
_entity_poly.pdbx_seq_one_letter_code
_entity_poly.pdbx_strand_id
1 'polypeptide(L)'
;MQTHIGKTIGIIGAGAIGTAFAKALARHGIDAVLANSRGPETLQDVVTAIGPSIRPGTREEAAAQDIVLVAVNWSKLPQALSGLPGFGGRIVIDANNPIEPRCFALRTCMAGLRARCSQTSCPARAWSRRSITCNRRWSPAIRKPKAAAA
;
A
#
# COMPACT_ATOMS: atom_id res chain seq x y z
N MET A 1 -5.04 16.20 22.48
CA MET A 1 -6.36 15.63 22.13
C MET A 1 -6.13 14.51 21.15
N GLN A 2 -5.97 13.27 21.64
CA GLN A 2 -5.77 12.10 20.79
C GLN A 2 -7.15 11.57 20.41
N THR A 3 -7.62 11.97 19.23
CA THR A 3 -8.87 11.49 18.66
C THR A 3 -8.64 10.09 18.10
N HIS A 4 -8.38 9.11 18.96
CA HIS A 4 -8.58 7.71 18.60
C HIS A 4 -10.10 7.51 18.61
N ILE A 5 -10.76 7.86 17.50
CA ILE A 5 -12.03 7.22 17.17
C ILE A 5 -11.68 5.73 17.25
N GLY A 6 -12.29 4.98 18.17
CA GLY A 6 -11.94 3.60 18.55
C GLY A 6 -12.08 2.56 17.45
N LYS A 7 -11.63 2.89 16.25
CA LYS A 7 -11.61 2.08 15.06
C LYS A 7 -10.33 1.29 15.05
N THR A 8 -10.51 -0.01 14.91
CA THR A 8 -9.45 -0.98 14.80
C THR A 8 -8.92 -1.06 13.37
N ILE A 9 -7.62 -1.31 13.21
CA ILE A 9 -6.97 -1.33 11.89
C ILE A 9 -6.39 -2.72 11.60
N GLY A 10 -6.67 -3.24 10.41
CA GLY A 10 -6.10 -4.48 9.88
C GLY A 10 -5.26 -4.21 8.64
N ILE A 11 -4.15 -4.93 8.51
CA ILE A 11 -3.21 -4.81 7.39
C ILE A 11 -3.04 -6.19 6.76
N ILE A 12 -3.57 -6.35 5.55
CA ILE A 12 -3.40 -7.55 4.73
C ILE A 12 -2.20 -7.32 3.81
N GLY A 13 -1.04 -7.86 4.21
CA GLY A 13 0.21 -7.77 3.47
C GLY A 13 1.33 -7.20 4.33
N ALA A 14 2.40 -7.97 4.51
CA ALA A 14 3.60 -7.56 5.26
C ALA A 14 4.81 -7.31 4.34
N GLY A 15 4.57 -6.78 3.14
CA GLY A 15 5.62 -6.29 2.26
C GLY A 15 6.04 -4.86 2.62
N ALA A 16 6.84 -4.22 1.77
CA ALA A 16 7.37 -2.87 2.02
C ALA A 16 6.29 -1.85 2.38
N ILE A 17 5.14 -1.84 1.67
CA ILE A 17 4.04 -0.92 1.92
C ILE A 17 3.36 -1.21 3.27
N GLY A 18 2.95 -2.46 3.50
CA GLY A 18 2.25 -2.82 4.74
C GLY A 18 3.11 -2.63 5.99
N THR A 19 4.39 -3.00 5.94
CA THR A 19 5.34 -2.75 7.04
C THR A 19 5.58 -1.26 7.25
N ALA A 20 5.67 -0.45 6.19
CA ALA A 20 5.82 1.00 6.33
C ALA A 20 4.57 1.64 6.97
N PHE A 21 3.38 1.17 6.59
CA PHE A 21 2.12 1.60 7.21
C PHE A 21 2.05 1.21 8.69
N ALA A 22 2.37 -0.04 9.02
CA ALA A 22 2.44 -0.50 10.41
C ALA A 22 3.41 0.33 11.26
N LYS A 23 4.59 0.69 10.71
CA LYS A 23 5.54 1.60 11.38
C LYS A 23 4.97 2.98 11.61
N ALA A 24 4.22 3.53 10.66
CA ALA A 24 3.58 4.82 10.82
C ALA A 24 2.52 4.78 11.92
N LEU A 25 1.69 3.73 11.97
CA LEU A 25 0.71 3.54 13.04
C LEU A 25 1.38 3.43 14.41
N ALA A 26 2.44 2.64 14.51
CA ALA A 26 3.16 2.43 15.77
C ALA A 26 3.77 3.72 16.35
N ARG A 27 4.29 4.60 15.49
CA ARG A 27 4.79 5.93 15.90
C ARG A 27 3.71 6.82 16.53
N HIS A 28 2.45 6.55 16.23
CA HIS A 28 1.30 7.28 16.78
C HIS A 28 0.55 6.48 17.85
N GLY A 29 1.07 5.32 18.28
CA GLY A 29 0.40 4.47 19.26
C GLY A 29 -0.96 3.95 18.79
N ILE A 30 -1.14 3.78 17.47
CA ILE A 30 -2.38 3.24 16.90
C ILE A 30 -2.22 1.73 16.77
N ASP A 31 -3.16 0.99 17.37
CA ASP A 31 -3.15 -0.47 17.34
C ASP A 31 -3.56 -1.01 15.98
N ALA A 32 -2.83 -2.03 15.51
CA ALA A 32 -3.17 -2.71 14.27
C ALA A 32 -2.78 -4.19 14.24
N VAL A 33 -3.54 -4.94 13.45
CA VAL A 33 -3.29 -6.35 13.15
C VAL A 33 -2.53 -6.44 11.83
N LEU A 34 -1.31 -6.98 11.86
CA LEU A 34 -0.53 -7.24 10.65
C LEU A 34 -0.66 -8.72 10.26
N ALA A 35 -1.10 -8.96 9.02
CA ALA A 35 -1.26 -10.30 8.47
C ALA A 35 -0.49 -10.48 7.15
N ASN A 36 -0.10 -11.72 6.87
CA ASN A 36 0.47 -12.14 5.60
C ASN A 36 -0.05 -13.54 5.21
N SER A 37 0.33 -14.04 4.04
CA SER A 37 -0.11 -15.36 3.55
C SER A 37 0.66 -16.56 4.13
N ARG A 38 1.70 -16.31 4.94
CA ARG A 38 2.62 -17.33 5.47
C ARG A 38 2.35 -17.66 6.93
N GLY A 39 1.43 -16.96 7.59
CA GLY A 39 1.06 -17.17 8.98
C GLY A 39 1.66 -16.12 9.94
N PRO A 40 0.99 -15.87 11.08
CA PRO A 40 1.41 -14.88 12.08
C PRO A 40 2.78 -15.15 12.69
N GLU A 41 3.19 -16.41 12.79
CA GLU A 41 4.50 -16.85 13.29
C GLU A 41 5.66 -16.25 12.48
N THR A 42 5.46 -16.04 11.17
CA THR A 42 6.48 -15.45 10.29
C THR A 42 6.65 -13.94 10.47
N LEU A 43 5.81 -13.31 11.29
CA LEU A 43 5.79 -11.87 11.52
C LEU A 43 6.42 -11.45 12.84
N GLN A 44 6.80 -12.41 13.70
CA GLN A 44 7.27 -12.11 15.06
C GLN A 44 8.44 -11.12 15.07
N ASP A 45 9.46 -11.34 14.24
CA ASP A 45 10.61 -10.43 14.16
C ASP A 45 10.23 -9.05 13.63
N VAL A 46 9.28 -9.01 12.68
CA VAL A 46 8.81 -7.77 12.07
C VAL A 46 8.06 -6.92 13.09
N VAL A 47 7.14 -7.51 13.85
CA VAL A 47 6.37 -6.78 14.87
C VAL A 47 7.24 -6.33 16.04
N THR A 48 8.17 -7.19 16.50
CA THR A 48 9.15 -6.84 17.53
C THR A 48 9.99 -5.64 17.11
N ALA A 49 10.39 -5.55 15.84
CA ALA A 49 11.15 -4.42 15.32
C ALA A 49 10.33 -3.13 15.14
N ILE A 50 8.99 -3.22 15.06
CA ILE A 50 8.11 -2.06 14.86
C ILE A 50 7.66 -1.46 16.19
N GLY A 51 7.24 -2.30 17.14
CA GLY A 51 6.78 -1.87 18.45
C GLY A 51 5.47 -2.54 18.88
N PRO A 52 5.06 -2.31 20.15
CA PRO A 52 4.03 -3.10 20.84
C PRO A 52 2.60 -2.89 20.32
N SER A 53 2.31 -1.79 19.62
CA SER A 53 0.97 -1.51 19.09
C SER A 53 0.62 -2.35 17.85
N ILE A 54 1.61 -3.03 17.25
CA ILE A 54 1.39 -3.87 16.08
C ILE A 54 1.45 -5.32 16.52
N ARG A 55 0.32 -6.02 16.39
CA ARG A 55 0.26 -7.45 16.68
C ARG A 55 0.24 -8.28 15.40
N PRO A 56 0.93 -9.43 15.38
CA PRO A 56 0.78 -10.38 14.29
C PRO A 56 -0.60 -11.04 14.40
N GLY A 57 -1.22 -11.34 13.26
CA GLY A 57 -2.53 -11.99 13.25
C GLY A 57 -2.79 -12.71 11.93
N THR A 58 -3.92 -13.42 11.91
CA THR A 58 -4.41 -14.08 10.70
C THR A 58 -4.99 -13.07 9.70
N ARG A 59 -5.10 -13.50 8.45
CA ARG A 59 -5.72 -12.71 7.38
C ARG A 59 -7.19 -12.40 7.70
N GLU A 60 -7.87 -13.36 8.30
CA GLU A 60 -9.26 -13.27 8.74
C GLU A 60 -9.42 -12.25 9.86
N GLU A 61 -8.52 -12.26 10.85
CA GLU A 61 -8.49 -11.23 11.89
C GLU A 61 -8.25 -9.83 11.32
N ALA A 62 -7.27 -9.67 10.41
CA ALA A 62 -7.01 -8.38 9.77
C ALA A 62 -8.20 -7.91 8.93
N ALA A 63 -8.91 -8.80 8.26
CA ALA A 63 -10.09 -8.46 7.47
C ALA A 63 -11.31 -8.07 8.32
N ALA A 64 -11.35 -8.49 9.59
CA ALA A 64 -12.46 -8.22 10.49
C ALA A 64 -12.45 -6.78 11.07
N GLN A 65 -11.32 -6.08 11.00
CA GLN A 65 -11.11 -4.76 11.60
C GLN A 65 -11.93 -3.65 10.90
N ASP A 66 -12.18 -2.53 11.57
CA ASP A 66 -13.02 -1.43 11.05
C ASP A 66 -12.44 -0.76 9.80
N ILE A 67 -11.11 -0.69 9.74
CA ILE A 67 -10.34 -0.19 8.61
C ILE A 67 -9.37 -1.28 8.16
N VAL A 68 -9.44 -1.69 6.90
CA VAL A 68 -8.60 -2.74 6.33
C VAL A 68 -7.72 -2.16 5.22
N LEU A 69 -6.41 -2.17 5.42
CA LEU A 69 -5.44 -1.89 4.38
C LEU A 69 -5.12 -3.18 3.61
N VAL A 70 -5.31 -3.18 2.30
CA VAL A 70 -4.90 -4.27 1.41
C VAL A 70 -3.64 -3.84 0.67
N ALA A 71 -2.51 -4.46 1.00
CA ALA A 71 -1.17 -4.09 0.54
C ALA A 71 -0.36 -5.31 0.08
N VAL A 72 -0.98 -6.15 -0.75
CA VAL A 72 -0.35 -7.33 -1.37
C VAL A 72 0.24 -7.02 -2.76
N ASN A 73 0.87 -8.00 -3.41
CA ASN A 73 1.17 -7.86 -4.84
C ASN A 73 -0.14 -8.01 -5.65
N TRP A 74 -0.29 -7.26 -6.75
CA TRP A 74 -1.47 -7.34 -7.63
C TRP A 74 -1.84 -8.78 -8.01
N SER A 75 -0.86 -9.59 -8.40
CA SER A 75 -1.06 -11.00 -8.77
C SER A 75 -1.58 -11.89 -7.63
N LYS A 76 -1.41 -11.44 -6.37
CA LYS A 76 -1.84 -12.16 -5.17
C LYS A 76 -3.16 -11.63 -4.60
N LEU A 77 -3.68 -10.53 -5.13
CA LEU A 77 -4.91 -9.91 -4.65
C LEU A 77 -6.12 -10.86 -4.68
N PRO A 78 -6.37 -11.64 -5.76
CA PRO A 78 -7.48 -12.59 -5.77
C PRO A 78 -7.36 -13.64 -4.66
N GLN A 79 -6.16 -14.18 -4.46
CA GLN A 79 -5.90 -15.18 -3.41
C GLN A 79 -6.02 -14.57 -2.01
N ALA A 80 -5.53 -13.34 -1.82
CA ALA A 80 -5.58 -12.65 -0.52
C ALA A 80 -7.02 -12.36 -0.08
N LEU A 81 -7.93 -12.11 -1.01
CA LEU A 81 -9.33 -11.78 -0.69
C LEU A 81 -10.29 -12.98 -0.82
N SER A 82 -9.85 -14.07 -1.43
CA SER A 82 -10.69 -15.25 -1.65
C SER A 82 -11.19 -15.84 -0.33
N GLY A 83 -12.49 -16.16 -0.28
CA GLY A 83 -13.13 -16.79 0.87
C GLY A 83 -13.31 -15.89 2.10
N LEU A 84 -12.88 -14.62 2.07
CA LEU A 84 -13.22 -13.68 3.14
C LEU A 84 -14.71 -13.33 3.08
N PRO A 85 -15.38 -13.15 4.24
CA PRO A 85 -16.70 -12.56 4.24
C PRO A 85 -16.65 -11.13 3.67
N GLY A 86 -17.79 -10.65 3.18
CA GLY A 86 -17.89 -9.27 2.73
C GLY A 86 -17.50 -8.29 3.84
N PHE A 87 -16.83 -7.19 3.47
CA PHE A 87 -16.36 -6.19 4.42
C PHE A 87 -17.48 -5.42 5.13
N GLY A 88 -18.76 -5.58 4.77
CA GLY A 88 -19.90 -5.22 5.63
C GLY A 88 -19.94 -3.76 6.10
N GLY A 89 -19.62 -2.81 5.22
CA GLY A 89 -19.60 -1.37 5.55
C GLY A 89 -18.30 -0.86 6.19
N ARG A 90 -17.29 -1.72 6.37
CA ARG A 90 -15.93 -1.33 6.78
C ARG A 90 -15.25 -0.47 5.71
N ILE A 91 -14.25 0.29 6.14
CA ILE A 91 -13.41 1.08 5.22
C ILE A 91 -12.30 0.17 4.70
N VAL A 92 -12.20 0.03 3.38
CA VAL A 92 -11.12 -0.70 2.73
C VAL A 92 -10.20 0.29 2.02
N ILE A 93 -8.92 0.26 2.36
CA ILE A 93 -7.87 1.05 1.72
C ILE A 93 -7.12 0.12 0.78
N ASP A 94 -7.27 0.32 -0.52
CA ASP A 94 -6.53 -0.42 -1.54
C ASP A 94 -5.20 0.30 -1.86
N ALA A 95 -4.08 -0.36 -1.55
CA ALA A 95 -2.75 0.11 -1.89
C ALA A 95 -2.11 -0.68 -3.06
N ASN A 96 -2.90 -1.49 -3.77
CA ASN A 96 -2.47 -2.26 -4.91
C ASN A 96 -2.46 -1.43 -6.18
N ASN A 97 -1.50 -1.72 -7.07
CA ASN A 97 -1.43 -1.15 -8.40
C ASN A 97 -1.14 -2.30 -9.38
N PRO A 98 -1.86 -2.43 -10.51
CA PRO A 98 -1.60 -3.43 -11.57
C PRO A 98 -0.30 -3.17 -12.33
N ILE A 99 0.81 -3.07 -11.62
CA ILE A 99 2.15 -2.98 -12.21
C ILE A 99 2.67 -4.40 -12.39
N GLU A 100 2.50 -4.92 -13.61
CA GLU A 100 3.18 -6.13 -14.04
C GLU A 100 4.55 -5.77 -14.64
N PRO A 101 5.65 -6.42 -14.23
CA PRO A 101 7.01 -6.05 -14.64
C PRO A 101 7.25 -6.14 -16.15
N ARG A 102 6.36 -6.79 -16.92
CA ARG A 102 6.42 -6.81 -18.40
C ARG A 102 5.87 -5.56 -19.08
N CYS A 103 5.05 -4.75 -18.40
CA CYS A 103 4.54 -3.47 -18.94
C CYS A 103 5.16 -2.24 -18.25
N PHE A 104 5.88 -2.41 -17.14
CA PHE A 104 6.55 -1.32 -16.42
C PHE A 104 8.06 -1.41 -16.58
N ALA A 105 8.54 -1.31 -17.82
CA ALA A 105 9.89 -0.81 -18.03
C ALA A 105 9.86 0.68 -17.69
N LEU A 106 10.35 1.06 -16.51
CA LEU A 106 10.84 2.43 -16.27
C LEU A 106 11.98 2.64 -17.24
N ARG A 107 11.64 2.97 -18.48
CA ARG A 107 12.60 3.47 -19.44
C ARG A 107 12.90 4.86 -18.90
N THR A 108 14.00 4.98 -18.18
CA THR A 108 14.62 6.26 -17.83
C THR A 108 14.57 7.09 -19.09
N CYS A 109 13.71 8.11 -19.10
CA CYS A 109 13.73 9.12 -20.14
C CYS A 109 15.02 9.90 -19.87
N MET A 110 16.14 9.36 -20.36
CA MET A 110 17.41 10.06 -20.43
C MET A 110 17.10 11.39 -21.11
N ALA A 111 17.22 12.47 -20.36
CA ALA A 111 16.89 13.82 -20.79
C ALA A 111 17.61 14.09 -22.12
N GLY A 112 16.86 14.22 -23.22
CA GLY A 112 17.41 14.72 -24.48
C GLY A 112 16.84 14.15 -25.77
N LEU A 113 16.35 12.91 -25.82
CA LEU A 113 15.79 12.34 -27.06
C LEU A 113 14.28 12.14 -26.96
N ARG A 114 13.54 12.55 -28.00
CA ARG A 114 12.10 12.31 -28.19
C ARG A 114 11.84 10.80 -28.31
N ALA A 115 11.89 10.07 -27.21
CA ALA A 115 11.51 8.67 -27.18
C ALA A 115 9.98 8.58 -27.16
N ARG A 116 9.39 8.24 -28.31
CA ARG A 116 8.01 7.73 -28.33
C ARG A 116 7.98 6.46 -27.49
N CYS A 117 7.10 6.45 -26.50
CA CYS A 117 6.77 5.25 -25.73
C CYS A 117 5.91 4.37 -26.67
N SER A 118 6.52 3.41 -27.38
CA SER A 118 5.74 2.46 -28.18
C SER A 118 5.19 1.39 -27.24
N GLN A 119 3.88 1.38 -27.15
CA GLN A 119 3.05 0.53 -26.29
C GLN A 119 2.94 -0.90 -26.87
N THR A 120 4.07 -1.47 -27.32
CA THR A 120 4.07 -2.67 -28.18
C THR A 120 4.04 -4.00 -27.42
N SER A 121 4.22 -4.03 -26.10
CA SER A 121 4.30 -5.29 -25.34
C SER A 121 3.17 -5.52 -24.34
N CYS A 122 2.17 -4.64 -24.26
CA CYS A 122 1.08 -4.80 -23.31
C CYS A 122 -0.15 -5.39 -24.03
N PRO A 123 -0.70 -6.54 -23.59
CA PRO A 123 -1.89 -7.11 -24.20
C PRO A 123 -3.05 -6.11 -24.06
N ALA A 124 -3.71 -5.81 -25.18
CA ALA A 124 -4.62 -4.68 -25.39
C ALA A 124 -5.88 -4.63 -24.50
N ARG A 125 -6.03 -5.52 -23.52
CA ARG A 125 -7.23 -5.67 -22.67
C ARG A 125 -7.12 -5.07 -21.27
N ALA A 126 -5.96 -4.57 -20.84
CA ALA A 126 -5.77 -4.10 -19.46
C ALA A 126 -6.06 -2.61 -19.24
N TRP A 127 -6.19 -1.79 -20.29
CA TRP A 127 -6.40 -0.35 -20.15
C TRP A 127 -7.53 0.09 -21.07
N SER A 128 -8.71 0.36 -20.49
CA SER A 128 -9.77 1.07 -21.22
C SER A 128 -9.19 2.41 -21.68
N ARG A 129 -9.32 2.72 -22.97
CA ARG A 129 -8.78 3.93 -23.62
C ARG A 129 -9.47 5.20 -23.11
N ARG A 130 -9.22 5.60 -21.87
CA ARG A 130 -9.34 6.99 -21.43
C ARG A 130 -7.94 7.50 -21.16
N SER A 131 -7.42 8.20 -22.16
CA SER A 131 -6.10 8.83 -22.18
C SER A 131 -5.81 9.59 -20.88
N ILE A 132 -4.89 9.07 -20.07
CA ILE A 132 -4.16 9.92 -19.13
C ILE A 132 -3.13 10.65 -20.00
N THR A 133 -3.41 11.90 -20.34
CA THR A 133 -2.36 12.81 -20.80
C THR A 133 -1.38 12.99 -19.65
N CYS A 134 -0.17 12.46 -19.82
CA CYS A 134 0.94 12.74 -18.93
C CYS A 134 1.32 14.23 -19.11
N ASN A 135 0.63 15.11 -18.38
CA ASN A 135 0.94 16.53 -18.41
C ASN A 135 2.24 16.75 -17.64
N ARG A 136 3.24 17.34 -18.32
CA ARG A 136 4.54 17.71 -17.74
C ARG A 136 4.35 18.83 -16.72
N ARG A 137 3.98 18.49 -15.47
CA ARG A 137 4.15 19.40 -14.34
C ARG A 137 4.19 18.67 -13.01
N TRP A 138 5.23 17.88 -12.79
CA TRP A 138 5.70 17.63 -11.43
C TRP A 138 6.51 18.86 -10.99
N SER A 139 5.84 19.85 -10.40
CA SER A 139 6.53 20.96 -9.74
C SER A 139 7.14 20.47 -8.42
N PRO A 140 8.43 20.68 -8.15
CA PRO A 140 9.04 20.36 -6.87
C PRO A 140 8.73 21.49 -5.89
N ALA A 141 7.52 21.51 -5.34
CA ALA A 141 7.09 22.53 -4.39
C ALA A 141 6.57 21.90 -3.09
N ILE A 142 7.46 21.20 -2.38
CA ILE A 142 7.35 21.04 -0.92
C ILE A 142 8.76 21.23 -0.35
N ARG A 143 9.24 22.48 -0.30
CA ARG A 143 10.27 22.87 0.68
C ARG A 143 9.53 23.21 1.97
N LYS A 144 9.86 22.51 3.06
CA LYS A 144 9.40 22.90 4.40
C LYS A 144 9.92 24.30 4.73
N PRO A 145 9.14 25.18 5.38
CA PRO A 145 9.69 26.41 5.95
C PRO A 145 10.70 26.05 7.05
N LYS A 146 11.91 26.62 6.98
CA LYS A 146 12.83 26.62 8.13
C LYS A 146 12.20 27.48 9.22
N ALA A 147 12.16 26.96 10.44
CA ALA A 147 11.80 27.74 11.62
C ALA A 147 12.76 28.93 11.78
N ALA A 148 12.22 30.08 12.16
CA ALA A 148 12.94 31.32 12.43
C ALA A 148 13.84 31.16 13.66
N ALA A 149 15.04 31.74 13.60
CA ALA A 149 15.84 32.05 14.78
C ALA A 149 15.68 33.55 15.06
N ALA A 150 15.38 33.85 16.31
CA ALA A 150 15.46 35.19 16.90
C ALA A 150 16.93 35.58 17.14
#